data_AF-A0A3B0U407-F1
#
_entry.id   AF-A0A3B0U407-F1
#
_cell.length_a   1.000
_cell.length_b   1.000
_cell.length_c   1.000
_cell.angle_alpha   90.00
_cell.angle_beta   90.00
_cell.angle_gamma   90.00
#
_symmetry.space_group_name_H-M   'P 1'
#
loop_
_entity.id
_entity.type
_entity.pdbx_description
1 polymer ?
#
loop_
_entity_poly.entity_id
_entity_poly.type
_entity_poly.pdbx_seq_one_letter_code
_entity_poly.pdbx_strand_id
1 'polypeptide(L)'
;TYRNWMPNILTDHHEMGTNATFFFQPGIQSRVHPLTPKLNQQLTKEIGNYHAKALDKIGSLYYTEESYDDFYYGKGSTYPDINGGIGILFEQGSSRGHAQETINGVLTFPFTIRNQFTAALSTLEAANSMRIKLLSYQQNFYKNIKKSGAKSTIKAIVFGEENDDAKTYHLAEILKRQKIKFNKLKSDFTVNGIKFKKEHSYIVPTNQRNSKLIKAMFEKRTKFTDSLFYDISAWTFPLAFNLNYAELKSTSNVGDLVTNLALKKGKLTAKSSYAYLMEWNEYYTPKALNKILQKGLRAKVGMKPFSLNGKQFDYGTILIPVQNQNVNKDELYTFLREVANESNLEIEGVNTGLTSTGIDLGSNQFRNIEKPKVAM
;
A
#
# COMPACT_ATOMS: atom_id res chain seq x y z
N THR A 1 16.44 4.21 5.67
CA THR A 1 15.33 3.23 5.72
C THR A 1 15.87 1.82 5.53
N TYR A 2 15.08 0.76 5.80
CA TYR A 2 15.48 -0.66 5.69
C TYR A 2 16.25 -0.97 4.40
N ARG A 3 15.76 -0.45 3.26
CA ARG A 3 16.33 -0.67 1.92
C ARG A 3 17.76 -0.15 1.73
N ASN A 4 18.22 0.76 2.58
CA ASN A 4 19.59 1.28 2.53
C ASN A 4 20.58 0.39 3.29
N TRP A 5 20.11 -0.34 4.30
CA TRP A 5 20.98 -1.11 5.20
C TRP A 5 20.85 -2.62 5.01
N MET A 6 19.64 -3.13 4.78
CA MET A 6 19.35 -4.55 4.54
C MET A 6 19.96 -5.49 5.60
N PRO A 7 19.61 -5.31 6.88
CA PRO A 7 20.24 -6.05 7.96
C PRO A 7 19.98 -7.56 7.88
N ASN A 8 20.86 -8.34 8.52
CA ASN A 8 20.66 -9.78 8.66
C ASN A 8 19.54 -10.12 9.65
N ILE A 9 19.41 -9.33 10.73
CA ILE A 9 18.34 -9.45 11.73
C ILE A 9 17.71 -8.07 11.93
N LEU A 10 16.39 -8.02 11.98
CA LEU A 10 15.62 -6.85 12.42
C LEU A 10 14.69 -7.29 13.55
N THR A 11 14.67 -6.53 14.64
CA THR A 11 13.79 -6.77 15.77
C THR A 11 12.67 -5.74 15.79
N ASP A 12 11.47 -6.20 16.12
CA ASP A 12 10.22 -5.44 16.15
C ASP A 12 9.65 -5.57 17.57
N HIS A 13 9.80 -4.51 18.38
CA HIS A 13 9.51 -4.55 19.81
C HIS A 13 8.13 -3.95 20.11
N HIS A 14 7.22 -4.79 20.59
CA HIS A 14 5.83 -4.47 20.88
C HIS A 14 5.45 -4.83 22.32
N GLU A 15 4.25 -4.40 22.71
CA GLU A 15 3.57 -4.89 23.90
C GLU A 15 2.21 -5.49 23.52
N MET A 16 1.79 -6.49 24.30
CA MET A 16 0.52 -7.18 24.17
C MET A 16 -0.30 -7.11 25.46
N GLY A 17 -1.41 -7.85 25.53
CA GLY A 17 -2.32 -7.83 26.66
C GLY A 17 -1.62 -7.98 28.03
N THR A 18 -2.07 -7.22 29.02
CA THR A 18 -1.45 -7.13 30.36
C THR A 18 -1.32 -8.47 31.09
N ASN A 19 -2.23 -9.42 30.84
CA ASN A 19 -2.18 -10.77 31.43
C ASN A 19 -1.27 -11.75 30.70
N ALA A 20 -0.66 -11.35 29.57
CA ALA A 20 0.27 -12.19 28.84
C ALA A 20 1.69 -12.11 29.44
N THR A 21 2.55 -13.05 29.04
CA THR A 21 3.98 -13.08 29.42
C THR A 21 4.84 -12.45 28.32
N PHE A 22 6.00 -13.01 27.98
CA PHE A 22 6.86 -12.50 26.90
C PHE A 22 6.84 -13.43 25.70
N PHE A 23 6.50 -12.94 24.51
CA PHE A 23 6.59 -13.71 23.27
C PHE A 23 7.77 -13.26 22.42
N PHE A 24 8.41 -14.23 21.76
CA PHE A 24 9.36 -13.98 20.69
C PHE A 24 9.12 -14.94 19.52
N GLN A 25 9.44 -14.50 18.29
CA GLN A 25 9.43 -15.35 17.10
C GLN A 25 10.43 -16.51 17.22
N PRO A 26 10.14 -17.70 16.66
CA PRO A 26 9.15 -17.96 15.61
C PRO A 26 7.69 -17.98 16.07
N GLY A 27 6.76 -17.60 15.20
CA GLY A 27 5.32 -17.69 15.39
C GLY A 27 4.76 -19.03 14.91
N ILE A 28 3.45 -19.09 14.65
CA ILE A 28 2.77 -20.32 14.25
C ILE A 28 3.29 -20.79 12.88
N GLN A 29 3.92 -21.97 12.87
CA GLN A 29 4.63 -22.50 11.69
C GLN A 29 3.74 -22.78 10.48
N SER A 30 2.46 -23.13 10.70
CA SER A 30 1.48 -23.32 9.61
C SER A 30 1.04 -22.01 8.94
N ARG A 31 1.36 -20.86 9.55
CA ARG A 31 0.95 -19.51 9.13
C ARG A 31 2.13 -18.68 8.61
N VAL A 32 3.19 -19.33 8.14
CA VAL A 32 4.32 -18.68 7.47
C VAL A 32 4.01 -18.51 5.99
N HIS A 33 4.30 -17.33 5.44
CA HIS A 33 4.07 -17.07 4.03
C HIS A 33 4.92 -18.01 3.13
N PRO A 34 4.36 -18.69 2.12
CA PRO A 34 5.09 -19.68 1.32
C PRO A 34 6.28 -19.15 0.50
N LEU A 35 6.44 -17.83 0.37
CA LEU A 35 7.61 -17.22 -0.25
C LEU A 35 8.80 -17.07 0.70
N THR A 36 8.57 -17.18 2.01
CA THR A 36 9.60 -17.22 3.05
C THR A 36 10.35 -18.56 2.95
N PRO A 37 11.68 -18.57 2.78
CA PRO A 37 12.44 -19.81 2.75
C PRO A 37 12.30 -20.61 4.06
N LYS A 38 12.20 -21.95 4.00
CA LYS A 38 12.21 -22.78 5.22
C LYS A 38 13.44 -22.53 6.11
N LEU A 39 14.59 -22.28 5.50
CA LEU A 39 15.83 -21.96 6.21
C LEU A 39 15.74 -20.66 7.03
N ASN A 40 14.89 -19.70 6.64
CA ASN A 40 14.65 -18.50 7.44
C ASN A 40 14.08 -18.89 8.81
N GLN A 41 12.98 -19.65 8.85
CA GLN A 41 12.34 -20.09 10.09
C GLN A 41 13.24 -21.00 10.94
N GLN A 42 14.09 -21.83 10.31
CA GLN A 42 15.11 -22.61 11.02
C GLN A 42 16.13 -21.70 11.72
N LEU A 43 16.58 -20.64 11.07
CA LEU A 43 17.49 -19.66 11.67
C LEU A 43 16.79 -18.83 12.74
N THR A 44 15.52 -18.46 12.54
CA THR A 44 14.69 -17.79 13.57
C THR A 44 14.60 -18.64 14.83
N LYS A 45 14.34 -19.95 14.70
CA LYS A 45 14.33 -20.89 15.82
C LYS A 45 15.70 -21.01 16.51
N GLU A 46 16.79 -21.04 15.74
CA GLU A 46 18.15 -21.07 16.31
C GLU A 46 18.45 -19.79 17.10
N ILE A 47 18.02 -18.62 16.61
CA ILE A 47 18.10 -17.34 17.32
C ILE A 47 17.22 -17.37 18.60
N GLY A 48 16.02 -17.94 18.52
CA GLY A 48 15.10 -18.10 19.65
C GLY A 48 15.74 -18.83 20.85
N ASN A 49 16.66 -19.76 20.62
CA ASN A 49 17.40 -20.42 21.71
C ASN A 49 18.27 -19.44 22.53
N TYR A 50 18.78 -18.37 21.92
CA TYR A 50 19.50 -17.31 22.65
C TYR A 50 18.54 -16.46 23.49
N HIS A 51 17.35 -16.17 22.95
CA HIS A 51 16.31 -15.45 23.68
C HIS A 51 15.84 -16.24 24.90
N ALA A 52 15.54 -17.53 24.71
CA ALA A 52 15.18 -18.46 25.77
C ALA A 52 16.23 -18.46 26.89
N LYS A 53 17.50 -18.73 26.56
CA LYS A 53 18.61 -18.73 27.53
C LYS A 53 18.75 -17.42 28.30
N ALA A 54 18.56 -16.29 27.62
CA ALA A 54 18.67 -14.97 28.24
C ALA A 54 17.51 -14.65 29.19
N LEU A 55 16.28 -15.05 28.83
CA LEU A 55 15.09 -14.87 29.64
C LEU A 55 15.05 -15.85 30.82
N ASP A 56 15.49 -17.10 30.62
CA ASP A 56 15.69 -18.10 31.69
C ASP A 56 16.59 -17.54 32.79
N LYS A 57 17.71 -16.90 32.40
CA LYS A 57 18.69 -16.32 33.33
C LYS A 57 18.10 -15.25 34.25
N ILE A 58 17.05 -14.54 33.81
CA ILE A 58 16.40 -13.48 34.58
C ILE A 58 15.03 -13.90 35.16
N GLY A 59 14.66 -15.17 34.99
CA GLY A 59 13.41 -15.75 35.48
C GLY A 59 12.14 -15.19 34.84
N SER A 60 12.23 -14.64 33.62
CA SER A 60 11.05 -14.12 32.92
C SER A 60 10.35 -15.24 32.17
N LEU A 61 9.05 -15.42 32.42
CA LEU A 61 8.22 -16.38 31.68
C LEU A 61 8.08 -15.93 30.22
N TYR A 62 8.19 -16.88 29.29
CA TYR A 62 8.05 -16.62 27.87
C TYR A 62 7.39 -17.78 27.12
N TYR A 63 7.04 -17.52 25.86
CA TYR A 63 6.54 -18.52 24.92
C TYR A 63 6.90 -18.15 23.47
N THR A 64 6.80 -19.13 22.57
CA THR A 64 7.15 -19.02 21.14
C THR A 64 6.38 -20.09 20.37
N GLU A 65 6.24 -19.96 19.06
CA GLU A 65 5.58 -20.91 18.13
C GLU A 65 4.05 -21.05 18.29
N GLU A 66 3.48 -20.49 19.34
CA GLU A 66 2.08 -20.69 19.72
C GLU A 66 1.15 -19.53 19.33
N SER A 67 1.71 -18.38 18.94
CA SER A 67 0.93 -17.18 18.59
C SER A 67 1.56 -16.42 17.44
N TYR A 68 0.77 -15.50 16.88
CA TYR A 68 1.12 -14.64 15.75
C TYR A 68 1.44 -15.41 14.45
N ASP A 69 1.35 -14.72 13.32
CA ASP A 69 1.68 -15.27 12.01
C ASP A 69 2.87 -14.52 11.38
N ASP A 70 3.53 -15.21 10.45
CA ASP A 70 4.55 -14.66 9.57
C ASP A 70 4.04 -14.66 8.12
N PHE A 71 2.79 -14.26 7.95
CA PHE A 71 2.12 -14.32 6.65
C PHE A 71 2.21 -13.00 5.86
N TYR A 72 1.96 -11.87 6.52
CA TYR A 72 1.88 -10.58 5.84
C TYR A 72 3.19 -9.80 5.92
N TYR A 73 3.83 -9.59 4.77
CA TYR A 73 5.07 -8.81 4.64
C TYR A 73 4.90 -7.29 4.85
N GLY A 74 3.74 -6.80 5.30
CA GLY A 74 3.62 -5.43 5.80
C GLY A 74 4.05 -5.27 7.26
N LYS A 75 4.18 -6.39 8.01
CA LYS A 75 4.65 -6.40 9.40
C LYS A 75 6.18 -6.24 9.46
N GLY A 76 6.68 -5.51 10.46
CA GLY A 76 8.12 -5.29 10.67
C GLY A 76 8.87 -6.61 10.90
N SER A 77 8.24 -7.54 11.61
CA SER A 77 8.76 -8.88 11.88
C SER A 77 8.80 -9.84 10.69
N THR A 78 8.11 -9.57 9.57
CA THR A 78 8.04 -10.51 8.43
C THR A 78 8.65 -9.89 7.16
N TYR A 79 8.60 -8.56 7.00
CA TYR A 79 9.19 -7.86 5.85
C TYR A 79 10.69 -8.16 5.62
N PRO A 80 11.54 -8.39 6.63
CA PRO A 80 12.92 -8.81 6.42
C PRO A 80 13.05 -10.17 5.73
N ASP A 81 12.12 -11.09 5.97
CA ASP A 81 12.21 -12.49 5.52
C ASP A 81 12.08 -12.61 4.00
N ILE A 82 11.20 -11.79 3.40
CA ILE A 82 11.08 -11.69 1.93
C ILE A 82 12.25 -10.97 1.27
N ASN A 83 13.15 -10.39 2.09
CA ASN A 83 14.33 -9.64 1.68
C ASN A 83 15.65 -10.33 2.07
N GLY A 84 15.59 -11.59 2.52
CA GLY A 84 16.76 -12.38 2.88
C GLY A 84 17.41 -12.00 4.21
N GLY A 85 16.72 -11.24 5.04
CA GLY A 85 17.01 -11.09 6.47
C GLY A 85 16.14 -12.03 7.31
N ILE A 86 16.15 -11.81 8.61
CA ILE A 86 15.30 -12.45 9.60
C ILE A 86 14.62 -11.34 10.39
N GLY A 87 13.29 -11.34 10.43
CA GLY A 87 12.53 -10.48 11.32
C GLY A 87 12.14 -11.21 12.60
N ILE A 88 12.13 -10.50 13.72
CA ILE A 88 11.78 -11.06 15.02
C ILE A 88 10.80 -10.09 15.70
N LEU A 89 9.59 -10.57 15.93
CA LEU A 89 8.61 -9.90 16.78
C LEU A 89 8.92 -10.25 18.23
N PHE A 90 8.93 -9.23 19.08
CA PHE A 90 8.90 -9.36 20.53
C PHE A 90 7.62 -8.73 21.05
N GLU A 91 6.87 -9.45 21.86
CA GLU A 91 5.63 -8.97 22.47
C GLU A 91 5.75 -9.13 23.98
N GLN A 92 5.77 -8.01 24.69
CA GLN A 92 5.84 -7.98 26.15
C GLN A 92 4.44 -7.75 26.72
N GLY A 93 3.98 -8.56 27.67
CA GLY A 93 2.78 -8.22 28.44
C GLY A 93 2.84 -6.77 28.94
N SER A 94 1.82 -5.96 28.67
CA SER A 94 1.89 -4.52 28.88
C SER A 94 1.67 -4.14 30.34
N SER A 95 2.62 -3.42 30.92
CA SER A 95 2.48 -2.74 32.21
C SER A 95 1.75 -1.38 32.08
N ARG A 96 1.29 -1.03 30.88
CA ARG A 96 0.65 0.27 30.56
C ARG A 96 1.49 1.48 30.99
N GLY A 97 2.81 1.32 31.02
CA GLY A 97 3.76 2.37 31.42
C GLY A 97 3.87 2.58 32.94
N HIS A 98 3.26 1.73 33.77
CA HIS A 98 3.38 1.83 35.24
C HIS A 98 3.45 0.45 35.91
N ALA A 99 2.61 0.17 36.90
CA ALA A 99 2.42 -1.15 37.48
C ALA A 99 0.99 -1.62 37.21
N GLN A 100 0.81 -2.90 36.94
CA GLN A 100 -0.49 -3.53 36.74
C GLN A 100 -0.57 -4.81 37.56
N GLU A 101 -1.73 -5.03 38.20
CA GLU A 101 -2.07 -6.34 38.72
C GLU A 101 -2.38 -7.27 37.54
N THR A 102 -1.75 -8.44 37.54
CA THR A 102 -1.94 -9.44 36.49
C THR A 102 -2.19 -10.81 37.10
N ILE A 103 -2.63 -11.77 36.30
CA ILE A 103 -2.73 -13.18 36.72
C ILE A 103 -1.39 -13.79 37.16
N ASN A 104 -0.26 -13.15 36.81
CA ASN A 104 1.09 -13.58 37.16
C ASN A 104 1.73 -12.72 38.27
N GLY A 105 0.92 -11.92 38.98
CA GLY A 105 1.37 -10.95 39.99
C GLY A 105 1.60 -9.56 39.42
N VAL A 106 2.22 -8.68 40.23
CA VAL A 106 2.43 -7.27 39.87
C VAL A 106 3.46 -7.14 38.75
N LEU A 107 3.00 -6.66 37.59
CA LEU A 107 3.83 -6.39 36.42
C LEU A 107 4.21 -4.91 36.39
N THR A 108 5.51 -4.61 36.52
CA THR A 108 6.01 -3.23 36.59
C THR A 108 6.68 -2.78 35.29
N PHE A 109 6.71 -1.47 35.03
CA PHE A 109 7.36 -0.90 33.85
C PHE A 109 8.87 -1.17 33.80
N PRO A 110 9.63 -1.10 34.93
CA PRO A 110 11.01 -1.57 34.94
C PRO A 110 11.15 -3.04 34.55
N PHE A 111 10.21 -3.92 34.93
CA PHE A 111 10.21 -5.31 34.50
C PHE A 111 10.00 -5.46 32.98
N THR A 112 9.05 -4.72 32.40
CA THR A 112 8.79 -4.78 30.94
C THR A 112 9.96 -4.25 30.13
N ILE A 113 10.61 -3.16 30.59
CA ILE A 113 11.86 -2.65 29.99
C ILE A 113 12.99 -3.68 30.09
N ARG A 114 13.18 -4.29 31.27
CA ARG A 114 14.23 -5.29 31.51
C ARG A 114 14.14 -6.42 30.48
N ASN A 115 12.96 -6.97 30.26
CA ASN A 115 12.77 -8.09 29.33
C ASN A 115 13.08 -7.68 27.88
N GLN A 116 12.57 -6.52 27.43
CA GLN A 116 12.85 -6.03 26.08
C GLN A 116 14.35 -5.77 25.86
N PHE A 117 15.03 -5.19 26.86
CA PHE A 117 16.46 -4.96 26.80
C PHE A 117 17.26 -6.28 26.78
N THR A 118 16.89 -7.24 27.62
CA THR A 118 17.49 -8.59 27.63
C THR A 118 17.32 -9.29 26.27
N ALA A 119 16.13 -9.22 25.68
CA ALA A 119 15.87 -9.76 24.35
C ALA A 119 16.77 -9.11 23.29
N ALA A 120 16.88 -7.78 23.28
CA ALA A 120 17.76 -7.06 22.35
C ALA A 120 19.24 -7.48 22.47
N LEU A 121 19.76 -7.61 23.70
CA LEU A 121 21.14 -8.07 23.92
C LEU A 121 21.35 -9.51 23.44
N SER A 122 20.38 -10.40 23.68
CA SER A 122 20.46 -11.78 23.20
C SER A 122 20.39 -11.89 21.67
N THR A 123 19.71 -10.96 20.99
CA THR A 123 19.78 -10.85 19.53
C THR A 123 21.20 -10.50 19.06
N LEU A 124 21.90 -9.60 19.76
CA LEU A 124 23.29 -9.26 19.43
C LEU A 124 24.23 -10.46 19.66
N GLU A 125 24.04 -11.21 20.75
CA GLU A 125 24.79 -12.44 21.01
C GLU A 125 24.57 -13.48 19.90
N ALA A 126 23.31 -13.70 19.50
CA ALA A 126 22.97 -14.58 18.39
C ALA A 126 23.60 -14.11 17.08
N ALA A 127 23.50 -12.82 16.75
CA ALA A 127 24.08 -12.23 15.55
C ALA A 127 25.59 -12.43 15.47
N ASN A 128 26.31 -12.25 16.58
CA ASN A 128 27.75 -12.45 16.65
C ASN A 128 28.12 -13.93 16.48
N SER A 129 27.46 -14.81 17.23
CA SER A 129 27.74 -16.25 17.22
C SER A 129 27.36 -16.92 15.90
N MET A 130 26.28 -16.46 15.26
CA MET A 130 25.75 -17.01 14.00
C MET A 130 26.21 -16.22 12.76
N ARG A 131 27.16 -15.29 12.90
CA ARG A 131 27.58 -14.34 11.84
C ARG A 131 27.76 -15.00 10.47
N ILE A 132 28.51 -16.10 10.41
CA ILE A 132 28.80 -16.80 9.15
C ILE A 132 27.53 -17.41 8.53
N LYS A 133 26.65 -18.01 9.35
CA LYS A 133 25.39 -18.59 8.88
C LYS A 133 24.46 -17.52 8.30
N LEU A 134 24.29 -16.41 9.02
CA LEU A 134 23.41 -15.31 8.64
C LEU A 134 23.87 -14.61 7.35
N LEU A 135 25.16 -14.31 7.24
CA LEU A 135 25.73 -13.73 6.02
C LEU A 135 25.61 -14.68 4.83
N SER A 136 25.91 -15.97 5.05
CA SER A 136 25.78 -17.00 4.00
C SER A 136 24.34 -17.16 3.54
N TYR A 137 23.38 -17.15 4.47
CA TYR A 137 21.94 -17.20 4.16
C TYR A 137 21.54 -16.04 3.25
N GLN A 138 21.87 -14.79 3.63
CA GLN A 138 21.50 -13.62 2.85
C GLN A 138 22.16 -13.63 1.46
N GLN A 139 23.44 -13.99 1.36
CA GLN A 139 24.13 -14.11 0.06
C GLN A 139 23.47 -15.17 -0.83
N ASN A 140 23.18 -16.35 -0.27
CA ASN A 140 22.55 -17.45 -1.00
C ASN A 140 21.13 -17.11 -1.42
N PHE A 141 20.39 -16.37 -0.59
CA PHE A 141 19.05 -15.86 -0.92
C PHE A 141 19.07 -15.08 -2.25
N TYR A 142 19.97 -14.11 -2.40
CA TYR A 142 20.08 -13.31 -3.63
C TYR A 142 20.66 -14.09 -4.82
N LYS A 143 21.62 -14.99 -4.60
CA LYS A 143 22.11 -15.91 -5.65
C LYS A 143 20.96 -16.76 -6.20
N ASN A 144 20.10 -17.27 -5.32
CA ASN A 144 18.95 -18.10 -5.68
C ASN A 144 17.85 -17.31 -6.38
N ILE A 145 17.59 -16.06 -5.98
CA ILE A 145 16.67 -15.15 -6.68
C ILE A 145 17.05 -14.97 -8.15
N LYS A 146 18.33 -14.75 -8.45
CA LYS A 146 18.81 -14.59 -9.83
C LYS A 146 18.56 -15.85 -10.66
N LYS A 147 18.77 -17.04 -10.07
CA LYS A 147 18.52 -18.34 -10.72
C LYS A 147 17.03 -18.59 -10.96
N SER A 148 16.18 -18.34 -9.97
CA SER A 148 14.73 -18.60 -10.08
C SER A 148 14.03 -17.59 -10.99
N GLY A 149 14.45 -16.31 -10.98
CA GLY A 149 13.93 -15.28 -11.87
C GLY A 149 14.11 -15.62 -13.36
N ALA A 150 15.27 -16.18 -13.72
CA ALA A 150 15.52 -16.64 -15.09
C ALA A 150 14.54 -17.74 -15.55
N LYS A 151 14.16 -18.63 -14.63
CA LYS A 151 13.24 -19.76 -14.89
C LYS A 151 11.76 -19.39 -14.78
N SER A 152 11.42 -18.22 -14.25
CA SER A 152 10.03 -17.77 -14.11
C SER A 152 9.35 -17.70 -15.48
N THR A 153 8.14 -18.23 -15.59
CA THR A 153 7.29 -18.08 -16.78
C THR A 153 6.71 -16.67 -16.88
N ILE A 154 6.51 -16.02 -15.74
CA ILE A 154 6.09 -14.61 -15.67
C ILE A 154 7.32 -13.72 -15.75
N LYS A 155 7.43 -12.97 -16.84
CA LYS A 155 8.56 -12.09 -17.16
C LYS A 155 8.30 -10.63 -16.82
N ALA A 156 7.05 -10.20 -16.81
CA ALA A 156 6.64 -8.86 -16.40
C ALA A 156 5.23 -8.87 -15.81
N ILE A 157 4.87 -7.82 -15.10
CA ILE A 157 3.51 -7.56 -14.60
C ILE A 157 3.12 -6.15 -15.04
N VAL A 158 1.99 -5.98 -15.71
CA VAL A 158 1.43 -4.67 -16.05
C VAL A 158 0.33 -4.31 -15.06
N PHE A 159 0.22 -3.03 -14.70
CA PHE A 159 -0.87 -2.51 -13.89
C PHE A 159 -1.21 -1.07 -14.30
N GLY A 160 -2.45 -0.68 -14.07
CA GLY A 160 -2.93 0.67 -14.37
C GLY A 160 -4.45 0.74 -14.38
N GLU A 161 -4.97 1.96 -14.49
CA GLU A 161 -6.39 2.22 -14.67
C GLU A 161 -6.56 3.36 -15.67
N GLU A 162 -7.41 3.18 -16.67
CA GLU A 162 -7.56 4.12 -17.79
C GLU A 162 -8.06 5.49 -17.34
N ASN A 163 -8.83 5.50 -16.25
CA ASN A 163 -9.56 6.66 -15.75
C ASN A 163 -9.11 7.11 -14.35
N ASP A 164 -7.99 6.59 -13.83
CA ASP A 164 -7.43 7.00 -12.53
C ASP A 164 -5.89 6.95 -12.53
N ASP A 165 -5.30 8.09 -12.89
CA ASP A 165 -3.84 8.26 -12.91
C ASP A 165 -3.25 8.23 -11.50
N ALA A 166 -3.99 8.71 -10.50
CA ALA A 166 -3.51 8.87 -9.14
C ALA A 166 -3.32 7.52 -8.40
N LYS A 167 -4.27 6.59 -8.50
CA LYS A 167 -4.11 5.22 -7.93
C LYS A 167 -2.91 4.51 -8.55
N THR A 168 -2.79 4.59 -9.87
CA THR A 168 -1.68 4.01 -10.63
C THR A 168 -0.35 4.61 -10.18
N TYR A 169 -0.30 5.94 -10.01
CA TYR A 169 0.86 6.64 -9.44
C TYR A 169 1.22 6.15 -8.04
N HIS A 170 0.26 6.00 -7.13
CA HIS A 170 0.59 5.64 -5.74
C HIS A 170 1.09 4.20 -5.60
N LEU A 171 0.60 3.25 -6.41
CA LEU A 171 1.22 1.94 -6.48
C LEU A 171 2.66 2.02 -7.03
N ALA A 172 2.88 2.80 -8.09
CA ALA A 172 4.23 3.05 -8.62
C ALA A 172 5.16 3.74 -7.60
N GLU A 173 4.62 4.63 -6.76
CA GLU A 173 5.33 5.30 -5.67
C GLU A 173 5.80 4.29 -4.62
N ILE A 174 4.93 3.36 -4.23
CA ILE A 174 5.30 2.26 -3.33
C ILE A 174 6.41 1.42 -3.96
N LEU A 175 6.30 1.01 -5.23
CA LEU A 175 7.36 0.27 -5.93
C LEU A 175 8.69 1.04 -5.91
N LYS A 176 8.66 2.36 -6.15
CA LYS A 176 9.85 3.23 -6.09
C LYS A 176 10.47 3.25 -4.69
N ARG A 177 9.66 3.40 -3.63
CA ARG A 177 10.12 3.34 -2.22
C ARG A 177 10.75 1.99 -1.89
N GLN A 178 10.20 0.91 -2.46
CA GLN A 178 10.71 -0.46 -2.36
C GLN A 178 11.95 -0.72 -3.25
N LYS A 179 12.45 0.28 -3.98
CA LYS A 179 13.57 0.14 -4.95
C LYS A 179 13.29 -0.94 -6.00
N ILE A 180 12.03 -1.12 -6.39
CA ILE A 180 11.60 -1.97 -7.50
C ILE A 180 11.65 -1.14 -8.77
N LYS A 181 12.31 -1.66 -9.80
CA LYS A 181 12.35 -1.03 -11.12
C LYS A 181 11.06 -1.33 -11.87
N PHE A 182 10.49 -0.30 -12.48
CA PHE A 182 9.33 -0.38 -13.35
C PHE A 182 9.47 0.61 -14.50
N ASN A 183 8.72 0.38 -15.56
CA ASN A 183 8.88 1.00 -16.85
C ASN A 183 7.53 1.56 -17.33
N LYS A 184 7.59 2.48 -18.28
CA LYS A 184 6.44 2.82 -19.11
C LYS A 184 6.13 1.67 -20.06
N LEU A 185 4.94 1.69 -20.64
CA LEU A 185 4.60 0.80 -21.75
C LEU A 185 5.19 1.32 -23.05
N LYS A 186 5.52 0.42 -23.98
CA LYS A 186 5.97 0.77 -25.34
C LYS A 186 4.82 1.37 -26.16
N SER A 187 3.64 0.76 -26.07
CA SER A 187 2.40 1.15 -26.73
C SER A 187 1.21 0.63 -25.93
N ASP A 188 0.01 1.09 -26.26
CA ASP A 188 -1.24 0.48 -25.80
C ASP A 188 -1.27 -0.99 -26.21
N PHE A 189 -1.82 -1.85 -25.35
CA PHE A 189 -2.08 -3.25 -25.69
C PHE A 189 -3.19 -3.84 -24.81
N THR A 190 -3.74 -4.96 -25.26
CA THR A 190 -4.76 -5.71 -24.52
C THR A 190 -4.22 -7.08 -24.12
N VAL A 191 -4.49 -7.49 -22.89
CA VAL A 191 -4.16 -8.83 -22.40
C VAL A 191 -5.28 -9.31 -21.47
N ASN A 192 -5.71 -10.56 -21.63
CA ASN A 192 -6.82 -11.15 -20.86
C ASN A 192 -8.11 -10.31 -20.90
N GLY A 193 -8.40 -9.66 -22.03
CA GLY A 193 -9.57 -8.77 -22.19
C GLY A 193 -9.44 -7.39 -21.54
N ILE A 194 -8.34 -7.10 -20.85
CA ILE A 194 -8.07 -5.81 -20.22
C ILE A 194 -7.17 -4.98 -21.14
N LYS A 195 -7.61 -3.75 -21.45
CA LYS A 195 -6.84 -2.77 -22.21
C LYS A 195 -5.94 -1.98 -21.25
N PHE A 196 -4.65 -1.91 -21.54
CA PHE A 196 -3.70 -1.06 -20.84
C PHE A 196 -3.22 0.03 -21.78
N LYS A 197 -3.51 1.29 -21.43
CA LYS A 197 -3.05 2.46 -22.19
C LYS A 197 -1.68 2.89 -21.72
N LYS A 198 -0.83 3.29 -22.67
CA LYS A 198 0.56 3.67 -22.43
C LYS A 198 0.73 4.75 -21.36
N GLU A 199 -0.14 5.76 -21.40
CA GLU A 199 -0.05 6.93 -20.53
C GLU A 199 -0.64 6.69 -19.13
N HIS A 200 -1.39 5.60 -18.94
CA HIS A 200 -2.17 5.31 -17.72
C HIS A 200 -1.73 4.01 -17.03
N SER A 201 -0.57 3.47 -17.42
CA SER A 201 -0.13 2.15 -16.94
C SER A 201 1.38 2.09 -16.80
N TYR A 202 1.83 1.20 -15.92
CA TYR A 202 3.23 0.85 -15.74
C TYR A 202 3.42 -0.66 -15.87
N ILE A 203 4.66 -1.05 -16.19
CA ILE A 203 5.05 -2.45 -16.34
C ILE A 203 6.29 -2.75 -15.50
N VAL A 204 6.24 -3.81 -14.72
CA VAL A 204 7.28 -4.24 -13.77
C VAL A 204 7.95 -5.51 -14.31
N PRO A 205 9.19 -5.43 -14.84
CA PRO A 205 9.96 -6.63 -15.15
C PRO A 205 10.22 -7.44 -13.88
N THR A 206 9.94 -8.74 -13.88
CA THR A 206 10.08 -9.58 -12.67
C THR A 206 11.52 -10.05 -12.42
N ASN A 207 12.36 -10.06 -13.46
CA ASN A 207 13.76 -10.48 -13.38
C ASN A 207 14.65 -9.38 -12.76
N GLN A 208 14.49 -9.16 -11.47
CA GLN A 208 15.29 -8.22 -10.68
C GLN A 208 15.49 -8.73 -9.25
N ARG A 209 16.34 -8.04 -8.48
CA ARG A 209 16.72 -8.42 -7.10
C ARG A 209 15.54 -8.64 -6.16
N ASN A 210 14.41 -7.97 -6.42
CA ASN A 210 13.21 -8.00 -5.57
C ASN A 210 12.12 -8.94 -6.08
N SER A 211 12.44 -9.91 -6.94
CA SER A 211 11.43 -10.76 -7.62
C SER A 211 10.43 -11.42 -6.67
N LYS A 212 10.88 -11.87 -5.49
CA LYS A 212 10.00 -12.44 -4.46
C LYS A 212 9.04 -11.41 -3.87
N LEU A 213 9.53 -10.21 -3.55
CA LEU A 213 8.69 -9.12 -3.05
C LEU A 213 7.68 -8.67 -4.11
N ILE A 214 8.10 -8.56 -5.38
CA ILE A 214 7.20 -8.27 -6.50
C ILE A 214 6.11 -9.33 -6.58
N LYS A 215 6.47 -10.62 -6.50
CA LYS A 215 5.47 -11.69 -6.48
C LYS A 215 4.50 -11.53 -5.31
N ALA A 216 5.00 -11.29 -4.11
CA ALA A 216 4.15 -11.10 -2.93
C ALA A 216 3.18 -9.92 -3.06
N MET A 217 3.63 -8.82 -3.68
CA MET A 217 2.80 -7.62 -3.87
C MET A 217 1.65 -7.83 -4.87
N PHE A 218 1.78 -8.74 -5.83
CA PHE A 218 0.84 -8.93 -6.95
C PHE A 218 0.11 -10.27 -6.94
N GLU A 219 0.55 -11.26 -6.16
CA GLU A 219 -0.08 -12.59 -6.16
C GLU A 219 -1.49 -12.56 -5.57
N LYS A 220 -2.39 -13.33 -6.18
CA LYS A 220 -3.65 -13.74 -5.57
C LYS A 220 -3.46 -15.15 -5.02
N ARG A 221 -3.53 -15.29 -3.71
CA ARG A 221 -3.43 -16.59 -3.03
C ARG A 221 -4.76 -16.89 -2.36
N THR A 222 -5.35 -18.02 -2.72
CA THR A 222 -6.65 -18.50 -2.22
C THR A 222 -6.55 -19.87 -1.55
N LYS A 223 -5.36 -20.47 -1.53
CA LYS A 223 -5.08 -21.75 -0.88
C LYS A 223 -4.02 -21.55 0.18
N PHE A 224 -4.32 -22.05 1.38
CA PHE A 224 -3.52 -21.86 2.58
C PHE A 224 -3.38 -23.20 3.31
N THR A 225 -2.26 -23.37 4.01
CA THR A 225 -2.05 -24.52 4.90
C THR A 225 -2.91 -24.39 6.16
N ASP A 226 -3.02 -23.16 6.68
CA ASP A 226 -3.92 -22.76 7.74
C ASP A 226 -4.62 -21.46 7.30
N SER A 227 -5.94 -21.39 7.43
CA SER A 227 -6.74 -20.24 7.00
C SER A 227 -7.01 -19.22 8.12
N LEU A 228 -6.46 -19.43 9.31
CA LEU A 228 -6.52 -18.45 10.39
C LEU A 228 -5.39 -17.42 10.24
N PHE A 229 -5.78 -16.15 10.17
CA PHE A 229 -4.85 -15.03 10.08
C PHE A 229 -5.06 -14.09 11.26
N TYR A 230 -3.96 -13.58 11.79
CA TYR A 230 -3.96 -12.50 12.77
C TYR A 230 -3.82 -11.17 12.05
N ASP A 231 -4.89 -10.36 12.11
CA ASP A 231 -4.91 -8.96 11.69
C ASP A 231 -4.54 -8.73 10.20
N ILE A 232 -5.05 -9.59 9.32
CA ILE A 232 -4.83 -9.51 7.87
C ILE A 232 -6.13 -9.78 7.12
N SER A 233 -6.56 -8.83 6.29
CA SER A 233 -7.74 -8.96 5.42
C SER A 233 -7.41 -8.93 3.92
N ALA A 234 -6.31 -8.28 3.52
CA ALA A 234 -5.79 -8.27 2.16
C ALA A 234 -4.30 -7.91 2.11
N TRP A 235 -3.55 -8.44 1.13
CA TRP A 235 -2.14 -8.08 0.88
C TRP A 235 -1.80 -7.81 -0.58
N THR A 236 -2.69 -8.18 -1.52
CA THR A 236 -2.49 -7.96 -2.95
C THR A 236 -2.70 -6.49 -3.29
N PHE A 237 -1.62 -5.78 -3.62
CA PHE A 237 -1.65 -4.34 -3.86
C PHE A 237 -2.62 -3.91 -4.96
N PRO A 238 -2.63 -4.54 -6.16
CA PRO A 238 -3.60 -4.17 -7.20
C PRO A 238 -5.05 -4.24 -6.72
N LEU A 239 -5.40 -5.22 -5.89
CA LEU A 239 -6.76 -5.33 -5.35
C LEU A 239 -7.05 -4.25 -4.31
N ALA A 240 -6.11 -4.00 -3.39
CA ALA A 240 -6.25 -2.94 -2.38
C ALA A 240 -6.38 -1.54 -3.01
N PHE A 241 -5.71 -1.32 -4.15
CA PHE A 241 -5.80 -0.08 -4.91
C PHE A 241 -6.98 -0.06 -5.89
N ASN A 242 -7.71 -1.16 -6.07
CA ASN A 242 -8.70 -1.32 -7.13
C ASN A 242 -8.15 -0.96 -8.53
N LEU A 243 -7.00 -1.55 -8.88
CA LEU A 243 -6.32 -1.39 -10.16
C LEU A 243 -6.42 -2.66 -10.99
N ASN A 244 -6.57 -2.48 -12.30
CA ASN A 244 -6.36 -3.55 -13.25
C ASN A 244 -4.88 -3.97 -13.29
N TYR A 245 -4.63 -5.27 -13.44
CA TYR A 245 -3.29 -5.80 -13.60
C TYR A 245 -3.28 -7.14 -14.33
N ALA A 246 -2.14 -7.48 -14.96
CA ALA A 246 -1.96 -8.76 -15.62
C ALA A 246 -0.49 -9.23 -15.57
N GLU A 247 -0.31 -10.55 -15.43
CA GLU A 247 0.99 -11.20 -15.56
C GLU A 247 1.31 -11.49 -17.03
N LEU A 248 2.55 -11.22 -17.45
CA LEU A 248 2.99 -11.30 -18.83
C LEU A 248 4.11 -12.35 -18.98
N LYS A 249 4.04 -13.14 -20.05
CA LYS A 249 5.04 -14.17 -20.39
C LYS A 249 6.24 -13.64 -21.17
N SER A 250 6.24 -12.37 -21.55
CA SER A 250 7.31 -11.71 -22.30
C SER A 250 7.58 -10.30 -21.75
N THR A 251 8.66 -9.68 -22.21
CA THR A 251 9.01 -8.27 -21.93
C THR A 251 8.82 -7.37 -23.16
N SER A 252 8.08 -7.81 -24.19
CA SER A 252 7.96 -7.09 -25.47
C SER A 252 7.30 -5.72 -25.35
N ASN A 253 6.43 -5.54 -24.35
CA ASN A 253 5.71 -4.29 -24.09
C ASN A 253 6.42 -3.36 -23.10
N VAL A 254 7.59 -3.76 -22.57
CA VAL A 254 8.39 -2.95 -21.67
C VAL A 254 9.02 -1.80 -22.45
N GLY A 255 8.64 -0.57 -22.12
CA GLY A 255 9.24 0.65 -22.63
C GLY A 255 10.33 1.20 -21.70
N ASP A 256 10.49 2.51 -21.71
CA ASP A 256 11.57 3.19 -20.97
C ASP A 256 11.44 3.02 -19.45
N LEU A 257 12.60 2.93 -18.79
CA LEU A 257 12.67 2.88 -17.34
C LEU A 257 12.15 4.19 -16.73
N VAL A 258 11.28 4.10 -15.73
CA VAL A 258 10.81 5.28 -15.00
C VAL A 258 11.88 5.72 -14.00
N THR A 259 12.55 6.83 -14.29
CA THR A 259 13.56 7.45 -13.40
C THR A 259 12.95 8.57 -12.57
N ASN A 260 12.05 9.36 -13.17
CA ASN A 260 11.27 10.39 -12.50
C ASN A 260 9.80 9.99 -12.48
N LEU A 261 9.25 9.85 -11.28
CA LEU A 261 7.85 9.53 -11.06
C LEU A 261 7.20 10.80 -10.51
N ALA A 262 6.20 11.32 -11.21
CA ALA A 262 5.48 12.52 -10.83
C ALA A 262 3.99 12.31 -11.06
N LEU A 263 3.17 12.88 -10.18
CA LEU A 263 1.73 12.99 -10.42
C LEU A 263 1.50 13.92 -11.60
N LYS A 264 0.49 13.59 -12.41
CA LYS A 264 0.02 14.47 -13.46
C LYS A 264 -0.51 15.76 -12.83
N LYS A 265 -0.12 16.90 -13.37
CA LYS A 265 -0.64 18.18 -12.89
C LYS A 265 -2.09 18.31 -13.30
N GLY A 266 -2.92 18.75 -12.34
CA GLY A 266 -4.28 19.12 -12.66
C GLY A 266 -4.34 20.37 -13.54
N LYS A 267 -5.49 20.60 -14.15
CA LYS A 267 -5.74 21.79 -14.96
C LYS A 267 -7.23 22.11 -15.01
N LEU A 268 -7.52 23.39 -15.20
CA LEU A 268 -8.84 23.88 -15.55
C LEU A 268 -8.84 24.20 -17.05
N THR A 269 -9.63 23.48 -17.86
CA THR A 269 -9.48 23.50 -19.33
C THR A 269 -9.82 24.86 -19.94
N ALA A 270 -10.81 25.56 -19.40
CA ALA A 270 -11.28 26.84 -19.89
C ALA A 270 -11.93 27.66 -18.77
N LYS A 271 -11.96 28.98 -18.93
CA LYS A 271 -12.81 29.85 -18.12
C LYS A 271 -14.23 29.80 -18.69
N SER A 272 -15.22 29.60 -17.83
CA SER A 272 -16.62 29.47 -18.22
C SER A 272 -17.47 30.58 -17.61
N SER A 273 -18.54 30.96 -18.31
CA SER A 273 -19.61 31.82 -17.76
C SER A 273 -20.87 31.04 -17.39
N TYR A 274 -20.91 29.73 -17.64
CA TYR A 274 -22.06 28.87 -17.40
C TYR A 274 -21.81 27.85 -16.27
N ALA A 275 -20.92 26.88 -16.46
CA ALA A 275 -20.61 25.87 -15.45
C ALA A 275 -19.23 25.23 -15.63
N TYR A 276 -18.82 24.46 -14.61
CA TYR A 276 -17.67 23.56 -14.65
C TYR A 276 -18.08 22.12 -14.36
N LEU A 277 -17.42 21.16 -14.99
CA LEU A 277 -17.63 19.73 -14.84
C LEU A 277 -16.36 19.04 -14.33
N MET A 278 -16.50 18.12 -13.37
CA MET A 278 -15.41 17.31 -12.84
C MET A 278 -15.90 15.86 -12.71
N GLU A 279 -15.31 14.94 -13.47
CA GLU A 279 -15.64 13.52 -13.39
C GLU A 279 -15.27 12.92 -12.02
N TRP A 280 -15.94 11.83 -11.62
CA TRP A 280 -15.83 11.25 -10.28
C TRP A 280 -14.96 9.98 -10.20
N ASN A 281 -14.20 9.71 -11.25
CA ASN A 281 -13.39 8.49 -11.40
C ASN A 281 -12.03 8.54 -10.68
N GLU A 282 -11.38 9.70 -10.65
CA GLU A 282 -10.05 9.90 -10.10
C GLU A 282 -10.00 9.90 -8.56
N TYR A 283 -8.91 9.36 -7.99
CA TYR A 283 -8.69 9.20 -6.54
C TYR A 283 -8.90 10.47 -5.71
N TYR A 284 -8.50 11.62 -6.25
CA TYR A 284 -8.53 12.90 -5.54
C TYR A 284 -9.84 13.69 -5.70
N THR A 285 -10.83 13.16 -6.42
CA THR A 285 -12.12 13.81 -6.61
C THR A 285 -12.84 14.13 -5.29
N PRO A 286 -12.79 13.29 -4.21
CA PRO A 286 -13.38 13.65 -2.93
C PRO A 286 -12.66 14.81 -2.23
N LYS A 287 -11.34 14.90 -2.38
CA LYS A 287 -10.53 16.02 -1.84
C LYS A 287 -10.94 17.33 -2.51
N ALA A 288 -11.07 17.32 -3.84
CA ALA A 288 -11.48 18.49 -4.61
C ALA A 288 -12.90 18.94 -4.25
N LEU A 289 -13.86 18.01 -4.23
CA LEU A 289 -15.25 18.30 -3.87
C LEU A 289 -15.37 18.83 -2.43
N ASN A 290 -14.66 18.24 -1.46
CA ASN A 290 -14.66 18.75 -0.10
C ASN A 290 -14.14 20.19 -0.04
N LYS A 291 -13.04 20.52 -0.73
CA LYS A 291 -12.54 21.92 -0.79
C LYS A 291 -13.59 22.89 -1.34
N ILE A 292 -14.29 22.50 -2.40
CA ILE A 292 -15.37 23.30 -3.01
C ILE A 292 -16.50 23.55 -2.01
N LEU A 293 -16.98 22.50 -1.34
CA LEU A 293 -18.07 22.61 -0.36
C LEU A 293 -17.64 23.38 0.91
N GLN A 294 -16.39 23.25 1.34
CA GLN A 294 -15.85 23.99 2.48
C GLN A 294 -15.77 25.51 2.21
N LYS A 295 -15.50 25.92 0.97
CA LYS A 295 -15.55 27.32 0.51
C LYS A 295 -16.99 27.86 0.40
N GLY A 296 -18.00 27.01 0.64
CA GLY A 296 -19.42 27.38 0.56
C GLY A 296 -19.97 27.43 -0.86
N LEU A 297 -19.24 26.88 -1.83
CA LEU A 297 -19.67 26.84 -3.22
C LEU A 297 -20.68 25.72 -3.44
N ARG A 298 -21.67 25.99 -4.28
CA ARG A 298 -22.68 25.00 -4.70
C ARG A 298 -22.06 24.04 -5.71
N ALA A 299 -22.26 22.75 -5.47
CA ALA A 299 -21.94 21.67 -6.40
C ALA A 299 -23.12 20.69 -6.48
N LYS A 300 -23.28 20.04 -7.63
CA LYS A 300 -24.31 19.04 -7.89
C LYS A 300 -23.70 17.76 -8.44
N VAL A 301 -24.31 16.61 -8.15
CA VAL A 301 -23.90 15.30 -8.68
C VAL A 301 -24.84 14.87 -9.81
N GLY A 302 -24.26 14.45 -10.94
CA GLY A 302 -24.97 13.86 -12.06
C GLY A 302 -25.39 12.42 -11.77
N MET A 303 -26.70 12.17 -11.81
CA MET A 303 -27.28 10.84 -11.54
C MET A 303 -27.34 9.93 -12.78
N LYS A 304 -27.06 10.48 -13.97
CA LYS A 304 -27.03 9.75 -15.25
C LYS A 304 -25.87 10.26 -16.12
N PRO A 305 -25.31 9.41 -17.00
CA PRO A 305 -24.31 9.83 -17.97
C PRO A 305 -24.91 10.77 -19.02
N PHE A 306 -24.05 11.59 -19.62
CA PHE A 306 -24.40 12.55 -20.66
C PHE A 306 -23.19 12.86 -21.54
N SER A 307 -23.42 13.47 -22.69
CA SER A 307 -22.35 13.91 -23.58
C SER A 307 -22.44 15.40 -23.88
N LEU A 308 -21.30 16.08 -23.85
CA LEU A 308 -21.20 17.52 -24.12
C LEU A 308 -19.87 17.80 -24.83
N ASN A 309 -19.89 18.64 -25.86
CA ASN A 309 -18.70 18.99 -26.67
C ASN A 309 -17.94 17.78 -27.24
N GLY A 310 -18.65 16.69 -27.55
CA GLY A 310 -18.03 15.45 -28.06
C GLY A 310 -17.33 14.61 -27.00
N LYS A 311 -17.39 14.99 -25.73
CA LYS A 311 -16.91 14.20 -24.59
C LYS A 311 -18.07 13.56 -23.83
N GLN A 312 -17.88 12.32 -23.40
CA GLN A 312 -18.82 11.61 -22.54
C GLN A 312 -18.45 11.85 -21.07
N PHE A 313 -19.45 12.06 -20.24
CA PHE A 313 -19.34 12.18 -18.79
C PHE A 313 -20.13 11.06 -18.12
N ASP A 314 -19.53 10.41 -17.15
CA ASP A 314 -20.11 9.25 -16.48
C ASP A 314 -20.91 9.63 -15.21
N TYR A 315 -21.53 8.63 -14.59
CA TYR A 315 -22.20 8.75 -13.29
C TYR A 315 -21.32 9.44 -12.25
N GLY A 316 -21.94 10.26 -11.40
CA GLY A 316 -21.24 10.95 -10.32
C GLY A 316 -20.53 12.24 -10.73
N THR A 317 -20.49 12.58 -12.03
CA THR A 317 -19.88 13.82 -12.51
C THR A 317 -20.41 15.03 -11.73
N ILE A 318 -19.49 15.84 -11.22
CA ILE A 318 -19.77 17.00 -10.39
C ILE A 318 -19.94 18.22 -11.28
N LEU A 319 -21.10 18.86 -11.17
CA LEU A 319 -21.44 20.13 -11.81
C LEU A 319 -21.29 21.27 -10.80
N ILE A 320 -20.49 22.27 -11.15
CA ILE A 320 -20.30 23.50 -10.37
C ILE A 320 -20.83 24.67 -11.22
N PRO A 321 -22.05 25.18 -10.94
CA PRO A 321 -22.60 26.30 -11.70
C PRO A 321 -21.81 27.59 -11.43
N VAL A 322 -21.68 28.45 -12.43
CA VAL A 322 -21.06 29.78 -12.29
C VAL A 322 -22.03 30.76 -11.64
N GLN A 323 -23.28 30.74 -12.08
CA GLN A 323 -24.34 31.61 -11.55
C GLN A 323 -24.85 31.12 -10.20
N ASN A 324 -25.38 32.06 -9.41
CA ASN A 324 -25.90 31.80 -8.07
C ASN A 324 -24.84 31.14 -7.17
N GLN A 325 -23.61 31.65 -7.19
CA GLN A 325 -22.57 31.34 -6.20
C GLN A 325 -22.42 32.50 -5.21
N ASN A 326 -21.74 32.26 -4.09
CA ASN A 326 -21.37 33.29 -3.12
C ASN A 326 -20.10 34.07 -3.53
N VAL A 327 -19.53 33.77 -4.70
CA VAL A 327 -18.35 34.41 -5.29
C VAL A 327 -18.65 34.79 -6.75
N ASN A 328 -17.89 35.74 -7.30
CA ASN A 328 -18.02 36.09 -8.71
C ASN A 328 -17.30 35.08 -9.63
N LYS A 329 -17.50 35.20 -10.94
CA LYS A 329 -16.93 34.29 -11.95
C LYS A 329 -15.39 34.23 -11.96
N ASP A 330 -14.72 35.33 -11.63
CA ASP A 330 -13.27 35.44 -11.69
C ASP A 330 -12.61 34.80 -10.46
N GLU A 331 -13.23 35.02 -9.29
CA GLU A 331 -12.85 34.34 -8.04
C GLU A 331 -13.10 32.83 -8.16
N LEU A 332 -14.27 32.42 -8.67
CA LEU A 332 -14.59 31.00 -8.89
C LEU A 332 -13.56 30.34 -9.82
N TYR A 333 -13.23 30.99 -10.94
CA TYR A 333 -12.24 30.48 -11.87
C TYR A 333 -10.85 30.30 -11.22
N THR A 334 -10.42 31.30 -10.45
CA THR A 334 -9.13 31.27 -9.76
C THR A 334 -9.10 30.14 -8.73
N PHE A 335 -10.16 30.02 -7.94
CA PHE A 335 -10.29 28.98 -6.92
C PHE A 335 -10.35 27.57 -7.53
N LEU A 336 -11.14 27.34 -8.57
CA LEU A 336 -11.22 26.02 -9.20
C LEU A 336 -9.92 25.63 -9.90
N ARG A 337 -9.16 26.60 -10.42
CA ARG A 337 -7.82 26.36 -10.96
C ARG A 337 -6.87 25.89 -9.86
N GLU A 338 -6.91 26.51 -8.68
CA GLU A 338 -6.16 26.07 -7.51
C GLU A 338 -6.56 24.65 -7.08
N VAL A 339 -7.86 24.40 -6.93
CA VAL A 339 -8.40 23.08 -6.56
C VAL A 339 -7.96 22.00 -7.55
N ALA A 340 -8.04 22.26 -8.86
CA ALA A 340 -7.59 21.36 -9.90
C ALA A 340 -6.09 21.03 -9.74
N ASN A 341 -5.25 22.06 -9.61
CA ASN A 341 -3.81 21.90 -9.45
C ASN A 341 -3.44 21.09 -8.19
N GLU A 342 -4.00 21.43 -7.04
CA GLU A 342 -3.67 20.78 -5.76
C GLU A 342 -4.26 19.37 -5.62
N SER A 343 -5.28 19.05 -6.42
CA SER A 343 -5.93 17.74 -6.43
C SER A 343 -5.46 16.89 -7.61
N ASN A 344 -4.61 17.42 -8.50
CA ASN A 344 -4.12 16.74 -9.70
C ASN A 344 -5.26 16.29 -10.64
N LEU A 345 -6.33 17.08 -10.72
CA LEU A 345 -7.53 16.75 -11.50
C LEU A 345 -7.69 17.67 -12.71
N GLU A 346 -8.36 17.15 -13.74
CA GLU A 346 -8.91 17.98 -14.81
C GLU A 346 -10.32 18.43 -14.44
N ILE A 347 -10.55 19.75 -14.46
CA ILE A 347 -11.88 20.35 -14.33
C ILE A 347 -12.18 21.05 -15.66
N GLU A 348 -13.35 20.80 -16.22
CA GLU A 348 -13.73 21.26 -17.55
C GLU A 348 -14.68 22.45 -17.48
N GLY A 349 -14.31 23.57 -18.10
CA GLY A 349 -15.20 24.72 -18.24
C GLY A 349 -16.11 24.55 -19.46
N VAL A 350 -17.44 24.65 -19.28
CA VAL A 350 -18.43 24.46 -20.35
C VAL A 350 -19.36 25.66 -20.46
N ASN A 351 -19.75 26.05 -21.67
CA ASN A 351 -20.49 27.28 -21.93
C ASN A 351 -21.99 27.09 -22.22
N THR A 352 -22.48 25.85 -22.23
CA THR A 352 -23.89 25.51 -22.43
C THR A 352 -24.28 24.33 -21.55
N GLY A 353 -25.57 24.25 -21.22
CA GLY A 353 -26.17 23.10 -20.53
C GLY A 353 -26.82 22.10 -21.45
N LEU A 354 -26.94 22.41 -22.75
CA LEU A 354 -27.56 21.56 -23.74
C LEU A 354 -26.59 20.45 -24.14
N THR A 355 -26.94 19.23 -23.79
CA THR A 355 -26.14 18.02 -24.07
C THR A 355 -26.50 17.43 -25.42
N SER A 356 -25.55 16.75 -26.06
CA SER A 356 -25.82 16.04 -27.31
C SER A 356 -26.57 14.73 -27.07
N THR A 357 -26.33 14.08 -25.93
CA THR A 357 -27.05 12.89 -25.47
C THR A 357 -27.13 12.86 -23.95
N GLY A 358 -28.17 12.21 -23.40
CA GLY A 358 -28.34 12.04 -21.96
C GLY A 358 -29.12 13.17 -21.31
N ILE A 359 -28.72 13.55 -20.09
CA ILE A 359 -29.38 14.60 -19.29
C ILE A 359 -28.71 15.95 -19.51
N ASP A 360 -29.51 17.01 -19.65
CA ASP A 360 -28.98 18.37 -19.66
C ASP A 360 -28.49 18.82 -18.28
N LEU A 361 -27.56 19.78 -18.25
CA LEU A 361 -26.95 20.26 -17.00
C LEU A 361 -27.94 20.97 -16.06
N GLY A 362 -29.06 21.46 -16.60
CA GLY A 362 -30.17 22.03 -15.83
C GLY A 362 -31.20 21.01 -15.31
N SER A 363 -31.04 19.72 -15.65
CA SER A 363 -31.99 18.66 -15.32
C SER A 363 -32.09 18.42 -13.81
N ASN A 364 -33.26 17.97 -13.36
CA ASN A 364 -33.48 17.45 -11.99
C ASN A 364 -32.66 16.18 -11.68
N GLN A 365 -31.96 15.63 -12.68
CA GLN A 365 -30.99 14.55 -12.50
C GLN A 365 -29.61 15.05 -12.05
N PHE A 366 -29.42 16.37 -11.88
CA PHE A 366 -28.32 16.94 -11.09
C PHE A 366 -28.80 17.28 -9.69
N ARG A 367 -28.39 16.48 -8.70
CA ARG A 367 -28.81 16.66 -7.29
C ARG A 367 -27.80 17.49 -6.52
N ASN A 368 -28.27 18.37 -5.65
CA ASN A 368 -27.40 19.17 -4.79
C ASN A 368 -26.58 18.26 -3.87
N ILE A 369 -25.33 18.63 -3.64
CA ILE A 369 -24.44 17.98 -2.68
C ILE A 369 -24.31 18.87 -1.46
N GLU A 370 -24.55 18.31 -0.29
CA GLU A 370 -24.39 19.01 0.98
C GLU A 370 -22.99 18.82 1.55
N LYS A 371 -22.53 19.84 2.29
CA LYS A 371 -21.27 19.79 3.01
C LYS A 371 -21.35 18.72 4.11
N PRO A 372 -20.49 17.68 4.10
CA PRO A 372 -20.49 16.66 5.14
C PRO A 372 -20.12 17.29 6.49
N LYS A 373 -20.78 16.82 7.56
CA LYS A 373 -20.43 17.14 8.95
C LYS A 373 -19.80 15.91 9.57
N VAL A 374 -18.68 16.09 10.26
CA VAL A 374 -18.05 15.01 11.03
C VAL A 374 -19.00 14.69 12.19
N ALA A 375 -19.44 13.43 12.29
CA ALA A 375 -20.09 12.95 13.49
C ALA A 375 -19.02 12.93 14.61
N MET A 376 -19.27 13.65 15.69
CA MET A 376 -18.46 13.61 16.90
C MET A 376 -19.09 12.69 17.93
#